data_AF-A9L0L9-F1
#
_entry.id   AF-A9L0L9-F1
#
_cell.length_a   1.000
_cell.length_b   1.000
_cell.length_c   1.000
_cell.angle_alpha   90.00
_cell.angle_beta   90.00
_cell.angle_gamma   90.00
#
_symmetry.space_group_name_H-M   'P 1'
#
loop_
_entity.id
_entity.type
_entity.pdbx_description
1 polymer ?
#
loop_
_entity_poly.entity_id
_entity_poly.type
_entity_poly.pdbx_seq_one_letter_code
_entity_poly.pdbx_strand_id
1 'polypeptide(L)'
;MNPSQIISTVQWLFLSLALVTIGLMYHQQQSTKSQLTQALTDNAALKQSADTLAVWLQDANVERIALKDEGETLALQVQTVELQKAALANRNQDLNHQLTQLLEDAQDEQTQTWRVASVPNDVVRVFDNAARCALRAYLQDPICVAARSTDARVQRHSGSTTGIAVPANPEGTVPIQPKVSGANALATH
;
A
#
# COMPACT_ATOMS: atom_id res chain seq x y z
N MET A 1 -12.50 39.78 88.17
CA MET A 1 -13.02 38.70 87.31
C MET A 1 -13.49 37.59 88.22
N ASN A 2 -14.79 37.27 88.21
CA ASN A 2 -15.38 36.33 89.18
C ASN A 2 -15.06 34.88 88.77
N PRO A 3 -14.86 33.96 89.74
CA PRO A 3 -14.51 32.56 89.46
C PRO A 3 -15.52 31.85 88.54
N SER A 4 -16.79 32.24 88.57
CA SER A 4 -17.84 31.73 87.66
C SER A 4 -17.63 32.09 86.18
N GLN A 5 -17.01 33.23 85.88
CA GLN A 5 -16.74 33.63 84.50
C GLN A 5 -15.54 32.87 83.90
N ILE A 6 -14.53 32.57 84.73
CA ILE A 6 -13.36 31.79 84.31
C ILE A 6 -13.81 30.37 83.90
N ILE A 7 -14.66 29.73 84.71
CA ILE A 7 -15.19 28.39 84.44
C ILE A 7 -15.99 28.36 83.12
N SER A 8 -16.84 29.35 82.88
CA SER A 8 -17.62 29.43 81.63
C SER A 8 -16.73 29.59 80.40
N THR A 9 -15.71 30.48 80.46
CA THR A 9 -14.79 30.68 79.33
C THR A 9 -13.96 29.43 79.00
N VAL A 10 -13.55 28.68 80.02
CA VAL A 10 -12.80 27.43 79.85
C VAL A 10 -13.68 26.34 79.22
N GLN A 11 -14.96 26.22 79.64
CA GLN A 11 -15.89 25.29 79.00
C GLN A 11 -16.14 25.61 77.52
N TRP A 12 -16.33 26.88 77.16
CA TRP A 12 -16.48 27.29 75.75
C TRP A 12 -15.23 27.00 74.92
N LEU A 13 -14.04 27.16 75.49
CA LEU A 13 -12.78 26.79 74.86
C LEU A 13 -12.73 25.29 74.56
N PHE A 14 -13.04 24.42 75.54
CA PHE A 14 -13.08 22.97 75.32
C PHE A 14 -14.11 22.56 74.27
N LEU A 15 -15.29 23.18 74.28
CA LEU A 15 -16.34 22.88 73.30
C LEU A 15 -15.94 23.31 71.88
N SER A 16 -15.31 24.48 71.76
CA SER A 16 -14.79 24.97 70.48
C SER A 16 -13.68 24.07 69.93
N LEU A 17 -12.77 23.61 70.79
CA LEU A 17 -11.69 22.70 70.42
C LEU A 17 -12.25 21.35 69.94
N ALA A 18 -13.24 20.80 70.64
CA ALA A 18 -13.89 19.55 70.26
C ALA A 18 -14.62 19.65 68.91
N LEU A 19 -15.29 20.77 68.63
CA LEU A 19 -15.94 20.99 67.34
C LEU A 19 -14.93 21.09 66.19
N VAL A 20 -13.81 21.78 66.42
CA VAL A 20 -12.74 21.90 65.41
C VAL A 20 -12.11 20.54 65.11
N THR A 21 -11.83 19.72 66.12
CA THR A 21 -11.24 18.38 65.89
C THR A 21 -12.18 17.44 65.15
N ILE A 22 -13.47 17.44 65.50
CA ILE A 22 -14.49 16.64 64.79
C ILE A 22 -14.63 17.11 63.33
N GLY A 23 -14.64 18.43 63.09
CA GLY A 23 -14.68 18.99 61.75
C GLY A 23 -13.47 18.60 60.90
N LEU A 24 -12.27 18.59 61.50
CA LEU A 24 -11.03 18.18 60.84
C LEU A 24 -11.04 16.67 60.50
N MET A 25 -11.48 15.81 61.42
CA MET A 25 -11.62 14.39 61.14
C MET A 25 -12.64 14.10 60.03
N TYR A 26 -13.79 14.80 60.04
CA TYR A 26 -14.80 14.63 59.00
C TYR A 26 -14.28 15.07 57.63
N HIS A 27 -13.60 16.22 57.57
CA HIS A 27 -12.97 16.71 56.34
C HIS A 27 -11.92 15.73 55.81
N GLN A 28 -11.05 15.22 56.69
CA GLN A 28 -10.03 14.24 56.33
C GLN A 28 -10.64 12.92 55.84
N GLN A 29 -11.74 12.48 56.45
CA GLN A 29 -12.45 11.28 56.02
C GLN A 29 -13.08 11.47 54.64
N GLN A 30 -13.67 12.64 54.36
CA GLN A 30 -14.25 12.95 53.06
C GLN A 30 -13.17 13.08 51.96
N SER A 31 -12.04 13.74 52.25
CA SER A 31 -10.94 13.85 51.28
C SER A 31 -10.36 12.48 50.94
N THR A 32 -10.19 11.61 51.93
CA THR A 32 -9.68 10.25 51.71
C THR A 32 -10.65 9.44 50.86
N LYS A 33 -11.97 9.51 51.13
CA LYS A 33 -12.99 8.85 50.30
C LYS A 33 -12.95 9.32 48.86
N SER A 34 -12.88 10.64 48.65
CA SER A 34 -12.78 11.24 47.31
C SER A 34 -11.55 10.77 46.56
N GLN A 35 -10.39 10.71 47.23
CA GLN A 35 -9.14 10.22 46.64
C GLN A 35 -9.24 8.72 46.30
N LEU A 36 -9.89 7.92 47.14
CA LEU A 36 -10.05 6.49 46.90
C LEU A 36 -10.96 6.24 45.69
N THR A 37 -12.06 6.99 45.57
CA THR A 37 -12.93 6.93 44.38
C THR A 37 -12.18 7.38 43.12
N GLN A 38 -11.39 8.45 43.19
CA GLN A 38 -10.59 8.91 42.06
C GLN A 38 -9.58 7.84 41.63
N ALA A 39 -8.85 7.25 42.58
CA ALA A 39 -7.87 6.20 42.30
C ALA A 39 -8.52 4.93 41.70
N LEU A 40 -9.74 4.59 42.13
CA LEU A 40 -10.52 3.49 41.54
C LEU A 40 -10.89 3.79 40.09
N THR A 41 -11.34 5.02 39.79
CA THR A 41 -11.65 5.44 38.43
C THR A 41 -10.41 5.46 37.53
N ASP A 42 -9.30 6.01 38.04
CA ASP A 42 -8.04 6.07 37.30
C ASP A 42 -7.49 4.66 37.03
N ASN A 43 -7.61 3.73 37.98
CA ASN A 43 -7.19 2.34 37.79
C ASN A 43 -8.03 1.62 36.73
N ALA A 44 -9.36 1.84 36.73
CA ALA A 44 -10.26 1.29 35.71
C ALA A 44 -9.93 1.85 34.32
N ALA A 45 -9.67 3.16 34.21
CA ALA A 45 -9.24 3.80 32.97
C ALA A 45 -7.89 3.26 32.47
N LEU A 46 -6.91 3.10 33.38
CA LEU A 46 -5.62 2.48 33.06
C LEU A 46 -5.79 1.07 32.51
N LYS A 47 -6.62 0.26 33.17
CA LYS A 47 -6.89 -1.11 32.75
C LYS A 47 -7.51 -1.15 31.35
N GLN A 48 -8.51 -0.31 31.09
CA GLN A 48 -9.12 -0.18 29.77
C GLN A 48 -8.10 0.25 28.70
N SER A 49 -7.22 1.20 29.02
CA SER A 49 -6.17 1.64 28.09
C SER A 49 -5.15 0.53 27.80
N ALA A 50 -4.81 -0.29 28.80
CA ALA A 50 -3.90 -1.42 28.64
C ALA A 50 -4.53 -2.52 27.79
N ASP A 51 -5.80 -2.84 28.00
CA ASP A 51 -6.54 -3.82 27.18
C ASP A 51 -6.64 -3.35 25.73
N THR A 52 -6.92 -2.06 25.53
CA THR A 52 -6.97 -1.45 24.19
C THR A 52 -5.61 -1.56 23.51
N LEU A 53 -4.53 -1.17 24.21
CA LEU A 53 -3.16 -1.24 23.68
C LEU A 53 -2.77 -2.68 23.32
N ALA A 54 -3.18 -3.67 24.12
CA ALA A 54 -2.94 -5.08 23.83
C ALA A 54 -3.59 -5.52 22.51
N VAL A 55 -4.84 -5.09 22.25
CA VAL A 55 -5.53 -5.35 20.97
C VAL A 55 -4.79 -4.69 19.81
N TRP A 56 -4.45 -3.40 19.90
CA TRP A 56 -3.68 -2.71 18.86
C TRP A 56 -2.34 -3.38 18.57
N LEU A 57 -1.67 -3.86 19.60
CA LEU A 57 -0.37 -4.53 19.47
C LEU A 57 -0.52 -5.92 18.83
N GLN A 58 -1.63 -6.61 19.07
CA GLN A 58 -1.96 -7.86 18.39
C GLN A 58 -2.26 -7.61 16.90
N ASP A 59 -3.11 -6.63 16.59
CA ASP A 59 -3.46 -6.28 15.21
C ASP A 59 -2.23 -5.85 14.41
N ALA A 60 -1.38 -4.99 14.99
CA ALA A 60 -0.14 -4.56 14.36
C ALA A 60 0.83 -5.73 14.09
N ASN A 61 0.85 -6.75 14.95
CA ASN A 61 1.65 -7.96 14.70
C ASN A 61 1.08 -8.80 13.57
N VAL A 62 -0.24 -8.93 13.47
CA VAL A 62 -0.90 -9.64 12.35
C VAL A 62 -0.61 -8.94 11.02
N GLU A 63 -0.76 -7.62 10.97
CA GLU A 63 -0.44 -6.82 9.78
C GLU A 63 1.02 -6.96 9.38
N ARG A 64 1.95 -6.92 10.36
CA ARG A 64 3.37 -7.12 10.10
C ARG A 64 3.68 -8.49 9.48
N ILE A 65 3.00 -9.54 9.92
CA ILE A 65 3.17 -10.89 9.36
C ILE A 65 2.64 -10.91 7.92
N ALA A 66 1.47 -10.33 7.66
CA ALA A 66 0.90 -10.25 6.32
C ALA A 66 1.81 -9.46 5.35
N LEU A 67 2.30 -8.28 5.77
CA LEU A 67 3.24 -7.47 4.99
C LEU A 67 4.54 -8.21 4.67
N LYS A 68 5.01 -9.06 5.59
CA LYS A 68 6.19 -9.90 5.35
C LYS A 68 5.93 -10.94 4.27
N ASP A 69 4.79 -11.63 4.33
CA ASP A 69 4.39 -12.64 3.33
C ASP A 69 4.19 -12.01 1.94
N GLU A 70 3.53 -10.85 1.87
CA GLU A 70 3.40 -10.05 0.65
C GLU A 70 4.78 -9.62 0.11
N GLY A 71 5.71 -9.25 0.98
CA GLY A 71 7.08 -8.90 0.59
C GLY A 71 7.86 -10.08 0.00
N GLU A 72 7.73 -11.28 0.60
CA GLU A 72 8.38 -12.50 0.11
C GLU A 72 7.81 -12.94 -1.25
N THR A 73 6.48 -12.89 -1.41
CA THR A 73 5.83 -13.21 -2.70
C THR A 73 6.20 -12.21 -3.79
N LEU A 74 6.27 -10.91 -3.48
CA LEU A 74 6.72 -9.89 -4.43
C LEU A 74 8.18 -10.11 -4.84
N ALA A 75 9.06 -10.46 -3.90
CA ALA A 75 10.46 -10.75 -4.21
C ALA A 75 10.60 -11.93 -5.19
N LEU A 76 9.83 -13.00 -4.99
CA LEU A 76 9.78 -14.15 -5.90
C LEU A 76 9.23 -13.75 -7.29
N GLN A 77 8.22 -12.89 -7.32
CA GLN A 77 7.66 -12.40 -8.58
C GLN A 77 8.67 -11.56 -9.37
N VAL A 78 9.40 -10.66 -8.69
CA VAL A 78 10.47 -9.86 -9.31
C VAL A 78 11.57 -10.76 -9.86
N GLN A 79 12.02 -11.76 -9.09
CA GLN A 79 13.01 -12.73 -9.57
C GLN A 79 12.54 -13.47 -10.83
N THR A 80 11.27 -13.90 -10.86
CA THR A 80 10.68 -14.57 -12.02
C THR A 80 10.64 -13.66 -13.23
N VAL A 81 10.25 -12.40 -13.05
CA VAL A 81 10.21 -11.40 -14.14
C VAL A 81 11.60 -11.12 -14.69
N GLU A 82 12.62 -11.00 -13.83
CA GLU A 82 14.00 -10.80 -14.27
C GLU A 82 14.53 -12.00 -15.08
N LEU A 83 14.21 -13.24 -14.66
CA LEU A 83 14.54 -14.44 -15.42
C LEU A 83 13.84 -14.46 -16.79
N GLN A 84 12.55 -14.12 -16.84
CA GLN A 84 11.80 -14.04 -18.10
C GLN A 84 12.35 -12.95 -19.02
N LYS A 85 12.75 -11.80 -18.46
CA LYS A 85 13.37 -10.70 -19.21
C LYS A 85 14.71 -11.10 -19.79
N ALA A 86 15.55 -11.79 -19.03
CA ALA A 86 16.82 -12.33 -19.52
C ALA A 86 16.61 -13.36 -20.65
N ALA A 87 15.65 -14.28 -20.48
CA ALA A 87 15.30 -15.26 -21.51
C ALA A 87 14.78 -14.59 -22.80
N LEU A 88 13.94 -13.55 -22.66
CA LEU A 88 13.43 -12.80 -23.80
C LEU A 88 14.54 -12.03 -24.53
N ALA A 89 15.47 -11.42 -23.80
CA ALA A 89 16.63 -10.74 -24.38
C ALA A 89 17.51 -11.70 -25.19
N ASN A 90 17.78 -12.90 -24.65
CA ASN A 90 18.53 -13.93 -25.36
C ASN A 90 17.82 -14.39 -26.64
N ARG A 91 16.51 -14.63 -26.59
CA ARG A 91 15.72 -14.97 -27.80
C ARG A 91 15.74 -13.84 -28.82
N ASN A 92 15.65 -12.59 -28.39
CA ASN A 92 15.68 -11.44 -29.29
C ASN A 92 17.04 -11.32 -30.00
N GLN A 93 18.14 -11.56 -29.27
CA GLN A 93 19.48 -11.62 -29.87
C GLN A 93 19.61 -12.77 -30.88
N ASP A 94 19.12 -13.96 -30.53
CA ASP A 94 19.15 -15.12 -31.41
C ASP A 94 18.34 -14.90 -32.70
N LEU A 95 17.10 -14.37 -32.58
CA LEU A 95 16.29 -13.99 -33.74
C LEU A 95 16.98 -12.93 -34.60
N ASN A 96 17.60 -11.90 -34.00
CA ASN A 96 18.35 -10.90 -34.76
C ASN A 96 19.53 -11.52 -35.50
N HIS A 97 20.23 -12.48 -34.88
CA HIS A 97 21.34 -13.17 -35.53
C HIS A 97 20.85 -14.01 -36.71
N GLN A 98 19.79 -14.79 -36.54
CA GLN A 98 19.16 -15.56 -37.61
C GLN A 98 18.67 -14.65 -38.75
N LEU A 99 18.04 -13.53 -38.41
CA LEU A 99 17.51 -12.59 -39.40
C LEU A 99 18.64 -11.92 -40.19
N THR A 100 19.76 -11.61 -39.52
CA THR A 100 20.98 -11.11 -40.18
C THR A 100 21.56 -12.17 -41.13
N GLN A 101 21.67 -13.42 -40.70
CA GLN A 101 22.13 -14.53 -41.55
C GLN A 101 21.23 -14.73 -42.77
N LEU A 102 19.90 -14.74 -42.59
CA LEU A 102 18.94 -14.83 -43.70
C LEU A 102 19.08 -13.65 -44.68
N LEU A 103 19.33 -12.43 -44.18
CA LEU A 103 19.57 -11.25 -45.03
C LEU A 103 20.91 -11.32 -45.78
N GLU A 104 21.89 -12.01 -45.22
CA GLU A 104 23.21 -12.18 -45.84
C GLU A 104 23.19 -13.28 -46.92
N ASP A 105 22.46 -14.36 -46.66
CA ASP A 105 22.25 -15.47 -47.60
C ASP A 105 21.25 -15.13 -48.74
N ALA A 106 20.40 -14.11 -48.55
CA ALA A 106 19.44 -13.68 -49.56
C ALA A 106 20.13 -13.03 -50.79
N GLN A 107 20.01 -13.69 -51.94
CA GLN A 107 20.53 -13.22 -53.23
C GLN A 107 19.57 -12.27 -53.99
N ASP A 108 18.38 -12.00 -53.47
CA ASP A 108 17.38 -11.15 -54.11
C ASP A 108 17.76 -9.65 -53.97
N GLU A 109 17.80 -8.90 -55.09
CA GLU A 109 18.13 -7.47 -55.11
C GLU A 109 17.19 -6.63 -54.22
N GLN A 110 15.92 -7.04 -54.07
CA GLN A 110 15.01 -6.38 -53.15
C GLN A 110 15.42 -6.61 -51.69
N THR A 111 15.82 -7.82 -51.31
CA THR A 111 16.25 -8.08 -49.92
C THR A 111 17.55 -7.36 -49.59
N GLN A 112 18.44 -7.18 -50.58
CA GLN A 112 19.67 -6.40 -50.43
C GLN A 112 19.41 -4.90 -50.22
N THR A 113 18.40 -4.32 -50.86
CA THR A 113 18.04 -2.90 -50.64
C THR A 113 17.47 -2.67 -49.24
N TRP A 114 16.75 -3.64 -48.68
CA TRP A 114 16.22 -3.56 -47.31
C TRP A 114 17.31 -3.75 -46.25
N ARG A 115 18.36 -4.52 -46.54
CA ARG A 115 19.54 -4.70 -45.68
C ARG A 115 20.26 -3.39 -45.36
N VAL A 116 20.26 -2.44 -46.30
CA VAL A 116 20.96 -1.14 -46.14
C VAL A 116 19.98 0.00 -45.83
N ALA A 117 18.67 -0.26 -45.90
CA ALA A 117 17.66 0.72 -45.55
C ALA A 117 17.70 0.98 -44.04
N SER A 118 18.02 2.21 -43.64
CA SER A 118 17.92 2.60 -42.25
C SER A 118 16.45 2.58 -41.82
N VAL A 119 16.17 2.00 -40.66
CA VAL A 119 14.84 2.12 -40.05
C VAL A 119 14.57 3.61 -39.84
N PRO A 120 13.48 4.17 -40.40
CA PRO A 120 13.19 5.58 -40.25
C PRO A 120 13.09 5.95 -38.77
N ASN A 121 13.73 7.06 -38.39
CA ASN A 121 13.82 7.51 -37.00
C ASN A 121 12.43 7.67 -36.34
N ASP A 122 11.41 8.02 -37.13
CA ASP A 122 10.04 8.11 -36.66
C ASP A 122 9.48 6.77 -36.15
N VAL A 123 9.82 5.66 -36.79
CA VAL A 123 9.38 4.32 -36.38
C VAL A 123 10.04 3.94 -35.05
N VAL A 124 11.35 4.19 -34.92
CA VAL A 124 12.10 3.96 -33.67
C VAL A 124 11.51 4.78 -32.52
N ARG A 125 11.21 6.06 -32.77
CA ARG A 125 10.63 6.97 -31.79
C ARG A 125 9.23 6.53 -31.35
N VAL A 126 8.41 6.01 -32.26
CA VAL A 126 7.08 5.48 -31.93
C VAL A 126 7.19 4.23 -31.06
N PHE A 127 8.09 3.30 -31.38
CA PHE A 127 8.31 2.11 -30.56
C PHE A 127 8.86 2.44 -29.17
N ASP A 128 9.79 3.39 -29.06
CA ASP A 128 10.31 3.83 -27.76
C ASP A 128 9.22 4.48 -26.90
N ASN A 129 8.38 5.33 -27.51
CA ASN A 129 7.23 5.91 -26.82
C ASN A 129 6.21 4.85 -26.39
N ALA A 130 5.89 3.88 -27.26
CA ALA A 130 4.97 2.79 -26.92
C ALA A 130 5.51 1.95 -25.76
N ALA A 131 6.81 1.62 -25.77
CA ALA A 131 7.46 0.92 -24.68
C ALA A 131 7.40 1.72 -23.38
N ARG A 132 7.69 3.02 -23.42
CA ARG A 132 7.61 3.92 -22.25
C ARG A 132 6.20 3.99 -21.67
N CYS A 133 5.19 4.05 -22.54
CA CYS A 133 3.79 4.10 -22.13
C CYS A 133 3.25 2.77 -21.56
N ALA A 134 3.91 1.65 -21.82
CA ALA A 134 3.59 0.38 -21.19
C ALA A 134 4.05 0.30 -19.72
N LEU A 135 4.98 1.16 -19.28
CA LEU A 135 5.40 1.21 -17.88
C LEU A 135 4.33 1.89 -17.01
N ARG A 136 4.02 1.26 -15.87
CA ARG A 136 3.05 1.76 -14.88
C ARG A 136 3.37 3.19 -14.39
N ALA A 137 4.65 3.56 -14.35
CA ALA A 137 5.09 4.89 -13.94
C ALA A 137 4.63 6.02 -14.86
N TYR A 138 4.36 5.73 -16.14
CA TYR A 138 3.99 6.73 -17.14
C TYR A 138 2.50 6.66 -17.54
N LEU A 139 1.67 5.97 -16.75
CA LEU A 139 0.23 5.84 -16.99
C LEU A 139 -0.54 7.16 -16.96
N GLN A 140 -0.01 8.18 -16.29
CA GLN A 140 -0.61 9.51 -16.18
C GLN A 140 0.01 10.52 -17.16
N ASP A 141 1.02 10.10 -17.93
CA ASP A 141 1.65 10.97 -18.91
C ASP A 141 0.67 11.25 -20.05
N PRO A 142 0.33 12.51 -20.38
CA PRO A 142 -0.67 12.86 -21.38
C PRO A 142 -0.43 12.21 -22.75
N ILE A 143 0.84 11.99 -23.11
CA ILE A 143 1.24 11.32 -24.36
C ILE A 143 0.81 9.83 -24.34
N CYS A 144 0.92 9.18 -23.18
CA CYS A 144 0.59 7.77 -22.99
C CYS A 144 -0.91 7.52 -22.78
N VAL A 145 -1.62 8.48 -22.17
CA VAL A 145 -3.07 8.46 -22.03
C VAL A 145 -3.75 8.54 -23.40
N ALA A 146 -3.25 9.40 -24.30
CA ALA A 146 -3.75 9.51 -25.67
C ALA A 146 -3.55 8.20 -26.46
N ALA A 147 -2.37 7.57 -26.37
CA ALA A 147 -2.06 6.30 -27.03
C ALA A 147 -2.98 5.15 -26.57
N ARG A 148 -3.29 5.08 -25.28
CA ARG A 148 -4.23 4.08 -24.73
C ARG A 148 -5.66 4.26 -25.26
N SER A 149 -6.09 5.51 -25.47
CA SER A 149 -7.41 5.81 -26.02
C SER A 149 -7.54 5.42 -27.50
N THR A 150 -6.43 5.45 -28.25
CA THR A 150 -6.36 4.98 -29.64
C THR A 150 -6.28 3.46 -29.76
N ASP A 151 -5.53 2.77 -28.88
CA ASP A 151 -5.52 1.29 -28.84
C ASP A 151 -6.86 0.70 -28.38
N ALA A 152 -7.56 1.38 -27.47
CA ALA A 152 -8.92 1.00 -27.08
C ALA A 152 -9.95 1.16 -28.23
N ARG A 153 -9.62 1.93 -29.28
CA ARG A 153 -10.43 2.08 -30.49
C ARG A 153 -10.11 1.09 -31.60
N VAL A 154 -9.12 0.22 -31.45
CA VAL A 154 -9.06 -1.03 -32.23
C VAL A 154 -10.09 -2.00 -31.63
N GLN A 155 -11.36 -1.58 -31.67
CA GLN A 155 -12.47 -2.51 -31.57
C GLN A 155 -12.23 -3.56 -32.65
N ARG A 156 -12.22 -4.84 -32.25
CA ARG A 156 -12.39 -5.98 -33.14
C ARG A 156 -13.58 -5.71 -34.04
N HIS A 157 -13.33 -5.13 -35.20
CA HIS A 157 -14.25 -5.24 -36.30
C HIS A 157 -14.02 -6.65 -36.80
N SER A 158 -14.87 -7.57 -36.33
CA SER A 158 -15.10 -8.86 -36.98
C SER A 158 -15.63 -8.59 -38.39
N GLY A 159 -14.74 -8.15 -39.28
CA GLY A 159 -14.97 -7.96 -40.69
C GLY A 159 -14.42 -9.18 -41.40
N SER A 160 -15.31 -10.09 -41.77
CA SER A 160 -15.06 -11.15 -42.73
C SER A 160 -14.60 -10.55 -44.06
N THR A 161 -13.29 -10.50 -44.31
CA THR A 161 -12.73 -10.38 -45.66
C THR A 161 -11.43 -11.18 -45.76
N THR A 162 -11.57 -12.31 -46.44
CA THR A 162 -10.59 -13.16 -47.12
C THR A 162 -9.18 -12.59 -47.35
N GLY A 163 -8.18 -13.39 -47.00
CA GLY A 163 -6.90 -13.46 -47.71
C GLY A 163 -5.68 -12.90 -46.99
N ILE A 164 -5.06 -13.74 -46.15
CA ILE A 164 -3.61 -14.04 -46.02
C ILE A 164 -3.45 -14.72 -44.66
N ALA A 165 -3.29 -16.04 -44.68
CA ALA A 165 -3.06 -16.83 -43.49
C ALA A 165 -1.66 -16.53 -42.94
N VAL A 166 -1.58 -15.91 -41.77
CA VAL A 166 -0.39 -15.97 -40.92
C VAL A 166 -0.35 -17.39 -40.34
N PRO A 167 0.72 -18.18 -40.52
CA PRO A 167 0.78 -19.51 -39.97
C PRO A 167 0.75 -19.44 -38.45
N ALA A 168 -0.20 -20.18 -37.85
CA ALA A 168 -0.19 -20.45 -36.43
C ALA A 168 1.06 -21.30 -36.09
N ASN A 169 1.95 -20.77 -35.24
CA ASN A 169 2.95 -21.59 -34.57
C ASN A 169 2.42 -21.98 -33.17
N PRO A 170 2.65 -23.22 -32.71
CA PRO A 170 1.81 -23.89 -31.72
C PRO A 170 2.27 -23.61 -30.29
N GLU A 171 1.30 -23.78 -29.38
CA GLU A 171 1.47 -24.19 -27.98
C GLU A 171 2.50 -23.41 -27.16
N GLY A 172 2.10 -22.22 -26.72
CA GLY A 172 2.73 -21.53 -25.61
C GLY A 172 1.68 -20.69 -24.89
N THR A 173 1.03 -21.29 -23.90
CA THR A 173 0.06 -20.66 -23.02
C THR A 173 0.68 -19.38 -22.43
N VAL A 174 0.31 -18.21 -22.96
CA VAL A 174 0.60 -16.93 -22.33
C VAL A 174 -0.14 -16.95 -20.99
N PRO A 175 0.52 -16.78 -19.83
CA PRO A 175 -0.19 -16.76 -18.57
C PRO A 175 -1.15 -15.57 -18.57
N ILE A 176 -2.44 -15.88 -18.47
CA ILE A 176 -3.49 -14.91 -18.17
C ILE A 176 -3.08 -14.24 -16.86
N GLN A 177 -2.87 -12.92 -16.89
CA GLN A 177 -2.63 -12.15 -15.67
C GLN A 177 -3.71 -12.48 -14.63
N PRO A 178 -3.36 -12.72 -13.36
CA PRO A 178 -4.37 -12.80 -12.31
C PRO A 178 -5.09 -11.46 -12.25
N LYS A 179 -6.41 -11.51 -12.39
CA LYS A 179 -7.34 -10.40 -12.18
C LYS A 179 -7.26 -10.00 -10.71
N VAL A 180 -6.36 -9.07 -10.39
CA VAL A 180 -6.35 -8.42 -9.08
C VAL A 180 -7.55 -7.48 -9.06
N SER A 181 -8.65 -7.97 -8.50
CA SER A 181 -9.85 -7.18 -8.21
C SER A 181 -9.51 -6.21 -7.06
N GLY A 182 -8.82 -5.12 -7.38
CA GLY A 182 -8.69 -3.98 -6.49
C GLY A 182 -10.04 -3.27 -6.42
N ALA A 183 -10.87 -3.68 -5.45
CA ALA A 183 -12.02 -2.90 -5.06
C ALA A 183 -11.53 -1.58 -4.48
N ASN A 184 -11.74 -0.50 -5.23
CA ASN A 184 -11.71 0.85 -4.71
C ASN A 184 -12.69 0.93 -3.52
N ALA A 185 -12.16 1.15 -2.33
CA ALA A 185 -12.91 1.72 -1.21
C ALA A 185 -12.04 2.81 -0.56
N LEU A 186 -11.73 3.84 -1.34
CA LEU A 186 -11.39 5.15 -0.81
C LEU A 186 -12.61 6.04 -1.04
N ALA A 187 -13.55 5.99 -0.09
CA ALA A 187 -14.62 6.97 0.04
C ALA A 187 -14.40 7.68 1.37
N THR A 188 -13.63 8.75 1.32
CA THR A 188 -13.64 9.83 2.30
C THR A 188 -14.93 10.63 2.14
N HIS A 189 -15.76 10.66 3.17
CA HIS A 189 -16.43 11.85 3.73
C HIS A 189 -17.05 11.49 5.08
#